data_AF-A0A8S1HRJ0-F1
#
_entry.id   AF-A0A8S1HRJ0-F1
#
_cell.length_a   1.000
_cell.length_b   1.000
_cell.length_c   1.000
_cell.angle_alpha   90.00
_cell.angle_beta   90.00
_cell.angle_gamma   90.00
#
_symmetry.space_group_name_H-M   'P 1'
#
loop_
_entity.id
_entity.type
_entity.pdbx_description
1 polymer ?
#
loop_
_entity_poly.entity_id
_entity_poly.type
_entity_poly.pdbx_seq_one_letter_code
_entity_poly.pdbx_strand_id
1 'polypeptide(L)'
;MCRFDGLCAIAKEHRNVCRACRLKQCFLAGMNPRAVQSEREQRGSVDQQQEEDDDSTQMSPDRCSVEIQTDWAVKSEPISYTFDDDLQRYAERLVEMHRAVCSRTDPNTDHTQEPTSSTSVSFISAFYNTALMSPRTPLIITGERIGTMRDVVQDWRRSFVLFADWLRALPEFNQMDYHDQIVLAKNRFGPFYWWMCANWTVAAGCDGVCYANGAYFPRKPKLQCLPDVRGSTDRMMALLATPIRELQLDETERVLMLAVIAFSDELSDLTPTGKEHVRQVGSRFVRMLHQHIRARDYGGGYGSPAGEDSSAAVRIGKMMILLSATTNLVYLTSDNIQLNDVLHLVPCEFKSSTELQVVHESFRKF
;
A
#
# COMPACT_ATOMS: atom_id res chain seq x y z
N MET A 1 21.39 -1.60 -29.11
CA MET A 1 20.78 -1.00 -30.32
C MET A 1 21.68 -1.28 -31.53
N CYS A 2 21.10 -1.58 -32.70
CA CYS A 2 21.88 -1.76 -33.94
C CYS A 2 22.28 -0.39 -34.52
N ARG A 3 23.46 -0.28 -35.13
CA ARG A 3 23.94 0.96 -35.79
C ARG A 3 23.68 1.00 -37.31
N PHE A 4 23.22 -0.10 -37.90
CA PHE A 4 23.05 -0.28 -39.36
C PHE A 4 21.71 -0.97 -39.68
N ASP A 5 20.60 -0.25 -39.48
CA ASP A 5 19.20 -0.61 -39.85
C ASP A 5 18.69 -2.01 -39.47
N GLY A 6 19.36 -2.70 -38.54
CA GLY A 6 18.96 -4.03 -38.10
C GLY A 6 19.23 -5.16 -39.12
N LEU A 7 20.04 -4.91 -40.15
CA LEU A 7 20.30 -5.86 -41.25
C LEU A 7 21.78 -6.34 -41.32
N CYS A 8 22.53 -6.26 -40.22
CA CYS A 8 23.92 -6.72 -40.19
C CYS A 8 24.02 -8.23 -40.50
N ALA A 9 24.89 -8.60 -41.45
CA ALA A 9 25.20 -10.00 -41.74
C ALA A 9 25.92 -10.68 -40.56
N ILE A 10 25.40 -11.83 -40.11
CA ILE A 10 25.97 -12.61 -39.00
C ILE A 10 26.73 -13.81 -39.58
N ALA A 11 28.04 -13.65 -39.79
CA ALA A 11 28.95 -14.70 -40.24
C ALA A 11 29.91 -15.13 -39.11
N LYS A 12 30.54 -16.32 -39.23
CA LYS A 12 31.42 -16.90 -38.18
C LYS A 12 32.53 -15.94 -37.72
N GLU A 13 33.21 -15.30 -38.66
CA GLU A 13 34.33 -14.38 -38.46
C GLU A 13 33.89 -13.03 -37.82
N HIS A 14 32.64 -12.60 -38.07
CA HIS A 14 32.16 -11.24 -37.78
C HIS A 14 30.88 -11.18 -36.94
N ARG A 15 30.45 -12.29 -36.34
CA ARG A 15 29.24 -12.36 -35.51
C ARG A 15 29.24 -11.43 -34.29
N ASN A 16 30.41 -10.95 -33.88
CA ASN A 16 30.58 -10.06 -32.73
C ASN A 16 30.38 -8.56 -33.09
N VAL A 17 30.25 -8.20 -34.37
CA VAL A 17 30.15 -6.81 -34.83
C VAL A 17 28.86 -6.12 -34.37
N CYS A 18 27.73 -6.83 -34.37
CA CYS A 18 26.44 -6.28 -33.94
C CYS A 18 25.71 -7.23 -32.99
N ARG A 19 25.75 -6.92 -31.69
CA ARG A 19 25.06 -7.70 -30.64
C ARG A 19 23.55 -7.75 -30.87
N ALA A 20 22.94 -6.67 -31.37
CA ALA A 20 21.50 -6.58 -31.59
C ALA A 20 21.02 -7.51 -32.72
N CYS A 21 21.67 -7.49 -33.89
CA CYS A 21 21.34 -8.40 -35.00
C CYS A 21 21.67 -9.85 -34.67
N ARG A 22 22.73 -10.11 -33.91
CA ARG A 22 23.04 -11.46 -33.42
C ARG A 22 21.94 -12.01 -32.52
N LEU A 23 21.47 -11.22 -31.55
CA LEU A 23 20.38 -11.62 -30.66
C LEU A 23 19.07 -11.86 -31.44
N LYS A 24 18.77 -11.00 -32.43
CA LYS A 24 17.62 -11.22 -33.34
C LYS A 24 17.73 -12.56 -34.07
N GLN A 25 18.93 -12.91 -34.56
CA GLN A 25 19.17 -14.19 -35.21
C GLN A 25 19.05 -15.39 -34.25
N CYS A 26 19.40 -15.24 -32.97
CA CYS A 26 19.17 -16.25 -31.95
C CYS A 26 17.68 -16.60 -31.82
N PHE A 27 16.79 -15.59 -31.81
CA PHE A 27 15.35 -15.82 -31.78
C PHE A 27 14.82 -16.44 -33.09
N LEU A 28 15.30 -15.98 -34.25
CA LEU A 28 14.92 -16.57 -35.55
C LEU A 28 15.36 -18.03 -35.69
N ALA A 29 16.46 -18.41 -35.04
CA ALA A 29 16.93 -19.80 -34.95
C ALA A 29 16.17 -20.62 -33.91
N GLY A 30 15.17 -20.05 -33.22
CA GLY A 30 14.31 -20.76 -32.27
C GLY A 30 14.82 -20.80 -30.83
N MET A 31 15.77 -19.96 -30.44
CA MET A 31 16.21 -19.90 -29.04
C MET A 31 15.10 -19.37 -28.13
N ASN A 32 14.74 -20.14 -27.11
CA ASN A 32 13.70 -19.77 -26.15
C ASN A 32 14.32 -19.01 -24.96
N PRO A 33 13.95 -17.73 -24.71
CA PRO A 33 14.47 -16.98 -23.58
C PRO A 33 14.08 -17.60 -22.23
N ARG A 34 12.98 -18.36 -22.16
CA ARG A 34 12.55 -19.06 -20.95
C ARG A 34 13.40 -20.29 -20.62
N ALA A 35 14.25 -20.75 -21.54
CA ALA A 35 15.18 -21.85 -21.32
C ALA A 35 16.53 -21.39 -20.72
N VAL A 36 16.73 -20.08 -20.57
CA VAL A 36 17.94 -19.53 -19.95
C VAL A 36 17.81 -19.67 -18.43
N GLN A 37 18.65 -20.53 -17.84
CA GLN A 37 18.74 -20.69 -16.40
C GLN A 37 19.51 -19.51 -15.79
N SER A 38 19.20 -19.14 -14.55
CA SER A 38 20.00 -18.18 -13.78
C SER A 38 21.42 -18.69 -13.60
N GLU A 39 22.37 -17.79 -13.41
CA GLU A 39 23.76 -18.17 -13.14
C GLU A 39 23.79 -19.15 -11.97
N ARG A 40 24.32 -20.35 -12.22
CA ARG A 40 24.62 -21.31 -11.16
C ARG A 40 25.86 -20.78 -10.45
N GLU A 41 25.80 -20.63 -9.13
CA GLU A 41 26.97 -20.32 -8.31
C GLU A 41 28.13 -21.23 -8.76
N GLN A 42 29.23 -20.61 -9.19
CA GLN A 42 30.43 -21.33 -9.53
C GLN A 42 30.93 -22.02 -8.26
N ARG A 43 30.81 -23.35 -8.22
CA ARG A 43 31.64 -24.17 -7.33
C ARG A 43 33.06 -24.13 -7.86
N GLY A 44 33.76 -23.04 -7.56
CA GLY A 44 35.20 -22.92 -7.70
C GLY A 44 35.87 -23.39 -6.41
N SER A 45 36.54 -24.54 -6.48
CA SER A 45 37.76 -24.83 -5.72
C SER A 45 38.81 -23.75 -6.07
N VAL A 46 39.73 -23.30 -5.21
CA VAL A 46 40.61 -23.97 -4.24
C VAL A 46 41.03 -22.90 -3.23
N ASP A 47 40.95 -23.17 -1.93
CA ASP A 47 42.03 -22.75 -1.04
C ASP A 47 42.20 -23.75 0.10
N GLN A 48 43.46 -24.11 0.33
CA GLN A 48 43.91 -25.20 1.18
C GLN A 48 43.86 -24.80 2.65
N GLN A 49 43.33 -25.67 3.53
CA GLN A 49 44.01 -26.23 4.71
C GLN A 49 43.01 -26.84 5.71
N GLN A 50 43.30 -28.09 6.12
CA GLN A 50 42.89 -28.82 7.34
C GLN A 50 41.41 -29.27 7.42
N GLU A 51 41.04 -30.49 7.84
CA GLU A 51 41.72 -31.69 8.35
C GLU A 51 40.75 -32.88 8.13
N GLU A 52 41.30 -34.08 8.20
CA GLU A 52 40.71 -35.39 7.89
C GLU A 52 39.50 -35.74 8.78
N ASP A 53 38.46 -36.38 8.21
CA ASP A 53 37.95 -37.65 8.77
C ASP A 53 37.06 -38.40 7.75
N ASP A 54 37.30 -39.71 7.71
CA ASP A 54 36.85 -40.74 6.80
C ASP A 54 35.56 -41.41 7.31
N ASP A 55 34.55 -41.60 6.46
CA ASP A 55 33.89 -42.91 6.32
C ASP A 55 33.02 -42.95 5.05
N SER A 56 33.00 -44.13 4.45
CA SER A 56 32.58 -44.44 3.10
C SER A 56 31.31 -45.28 3.08
N THR A 57 30.30 -44.93 2.26
CA THR A 57 29.40 -45.94 1.67
C THR A 57 28.70 -45.45 0.40
N GLN A 58 28.41 -46.41 -0.48
CA GLN A 58 28.22 -46.32 -1.92
C GLN A 58 26.76 -46.09 -2.41
N MET A 59 26.65 -45.41 -3.57
CA MET A 59 25.76 -45.61 -4.75
C MET A 59 24.20 -45.58 -4.67
N SER A 60 23.62 -44.52 -5.29
CA SER A 60 22.53 -44.40 -6.34
C SER A 60 21.31 -45.35 -6.44
N PRO A 61 20.22 -44.99 -7.17
CA PRO A 61 19.53 -43.70 -7.41
C PRO A 61 17.98 -43.80 -7.27
N ASP A 62 17.27 -42.72 -7.64
CA ASP A 62 15.81 -42.58 -7.86
C ASP A 62 14.87 -42.46 -6.66
N ARG A 63 14.48 -41.21 -6.36
CA ARG A 63 13.07 -40.79 -6.40
C ARG A 63 12.93 -39.27 -6.43
N CYS A 64 12.15 -38.83 -7.40
CA CYS A 64 11.74 -37.45 -7.63
C CYS A 64 10.75 -37.02 -6.53
N SER A 65 11.21 -36.21 -5.58
CA SER A 65 10.36 -35.49 -4.63
C SER A 65 10.91 -34.09 -4.51
N VAL A 66 10.16 -33.10 -5.02
CA VAL A 66 10.45 -31.69 -4.81
C VAL A 66 10.03 -31.36 -3.38
N GLU A 67 10.98 -31.46 -2.45
CA GLU A 67 10.86 -30.85 -1.13
C GLU A 67 11.56 -29.49 -1.18
N ILE A 68 10.80 -28.42 -0.91
CA ILE A 68 11.32 -27.08 -0.75
C ILE A 68 12.07 -27.07 0.60
N GLN A 69 13.38 -27.31 0.56
CA GLN A 69 14.27 -27.11 1.71
C GLN A 69 14.50 -25.60 1.88
N THR A 70 13.75 -24.97 2.78
CA THR A 70 14.16 -23.72 3.43
C THR A 70 14.91 -24.06 4.71
N ASP A 71 16.15 -24.52 4.59
CA ASP A 71 17.08 -24.60 5.73
C ASP A 71 18.36 -23.85 5.38
N TRP A 72 18.29 -22.53 5.55
CA TRP A 72 19.48 -21.72 5.77
C TRP A 72 19.59 -21.49 7.28
N ALA A 73 20.09 -22.50 7.98
CA ALA A 73 20.53 -22.36 9.36
C ALA A 73 21.79 -21.47 9.36
N VAL A 74 21.58 -20.16 9.41
CA VAL A 74 22.59 -19.24 9.96
C VAL A 74 22.87 -19.75 11.36
N LYS A 75 24.12 -20.12 11.65
CA LYS A 75 24.60 -20.18 13.03
C LYS A 75 24.43 -18.76 13.59
N SER A 76 23.33 -18.52 14.28
CA SER A 76 23.02 -17.25 14.92
C SER A 76 23.91 -17.11 16.14
N GLU A 77 24.99 -16.35 16.00
CA GLU A 77 25.60 -15.72 17.17
C GLU A 77 24.58 -14.75 17.81
N PRO A 78 24.52 -14.66 19.15
CA PRO A 78 23.42 -13.98 19.82
C PRO A 78 23.57 -12.44 19.74
N ILE A 79 22.93 -11.83 18.73
CA ILE A 79 22.74 -10.36 18.61
C ILE A 79 21.23 -9.99 18.67
N SER A 80 20.37 -10.89 19.16
CA SER A 80 18.91 -10.81 18.89
C SER A 80 18.08 -9.90 19.79
N TYR A 81 18.55 -9.50 20.98
CA TYR A 81 17.67 -8.84 21.96
C TYR A 81 17.50 -7.32 21.78
N THR A 82 18.48 -6.62 21.21
CA THR A 82 18.46 -5.15 21.10
C THR A 82 17.68 -4.66 19.88
N PHE A 83 17.81 -5.35 18.75
CA PHE A 83 17.16 -4.97 17.49
C PHE A 83 15.63 -5.10 17.55
N ASP A 84 15.15 -6.18 18.18
CA ASP A 84 13.73 -6.40 18.35
C ASP A 84 13.12 -5.33 19.31
N ASP A 85 13.80 -4.99 20.40
CA ASP A 85 13.33 -3.93 21.31
C ASP A 85 13.25 -2.55 20.61
N ASP A 86 14.20 -2.26 19.70
CA ASP A 86 14.19 -1.01 18.92
C ASP A 86 12.99 -0.91 17.95
N LEU A 87 12.62 -2.02 17.31
CA LEU A 87 11.46 -2.08 16.43
C LEU A 87 10.14 -1.92 17.20
N GLN A 88 10.04 -2.53 18.38
CA GLN A 88 8.86 -2.38 19.24
C GLN A 88 8.70 -0.93 19.71
N ARG A 89 9.78 -0.30 20.19
CA ARG A 89 9.78 1.12 20.58
C ARG A 89 9.46 2.05 19.40
N TYR A 90 9.84 1.68 18.18
CA TYR A 90 9.44 2.44 16.99
C TYR A 90 7.94 2.29 16.71
N ALA A 91 7.37 1.10 16.87
CA ALA A 91 5.93 0.87 16.71
C ALA A 91 5.12 1.73 17.69
N GLU A 92 5.54 1.77 18.96
CA GLU A 92 4.92 2.61 19.99
C GLU A 92 4.99 4.10 19.64
N ARG A 93 6.15 4.58 19.20
CA ARG A 93 6.31 5.97 18.73
C ARG A 93 5.43 6.28 17.52
N LEU A 94 5.26 5.33 16.61
CA LEU A 94 4.40 5.48 15.44
C LEU A 94 2.92 5.59 15.84
N VAL A 95 2.48 4.80 16.83
CA VAL A 95 1.13 4.90 17.41
C VAL A 95 0.94 6.26 18.08
N GLU A 96 1.91 6.72 18.88
CA GLU A 96 1.84 8.03 19.53
C GLU A 96 1.79 9.18 18.52
N MET A 97 2.61 9.10 17.46
CA MET A 97 2.56 10.04 16.34
C MET A 97 1.18 10.03 15.68
N HIS A 98 0.58 8.86 15.43
CA HIS A 98 -0.76 8.75 14.86
C HIS A 98 -1.81 9.43 15.75
N ARG A 99 -1.81 9.16 17.06
CA ARG A 99 -2.72 9.84 18.01
C ARG A 99 -2.51 11.34 18.05
N ALA A 100 -1.26 11.79 18.07
CA ALA A 100 -0.90 13.20 18.06
C ALA A 100 -1.39 13.90 16.79
N VAL A 101 -1.34 13.25 15.63
CA VAL A 101 -1.87 13.79 14.36
C VAL A 101 -3.40 13.80 14.35
N CYS A 102 -4.04 12.72 14.79
CA CYS A 102 -5.51 12.62 14.84
C CYS A 102 -6.17 13.60 15.82
N SER A 103 -5.44 14.01 16.87
CA SER A 103 -5.92 14.99 17.86
C SER A 103 -5.62 16.44 17.51
N ARG A 104 -4.89 16.73 16.41
CA ARG A 104 -4.61 18.12 16.01
C ARG A 104 -5.88 18.85 15.62
N THR A 105 -6.06 20.04 16.17
CA THR A 105 -7.13 20.97 15.84
C THR A 105 -6.58 22.39 15.68
N ASP A 106 -7.14 23.15 14.76
CA ASP A 106 -6.78 24.56 14.59
C ASP A 106 -7.63 25.42 15.54
N PRO A 107 -7.07 26.46 16.18
CA PRO A 107 -7.84 27.37 17.03
C PRO A 107 -8.86 28.19 16.22
N ASN A 108 -10.03 28.46 16.81
CA ASN A 108 -11.12 29.27 16.22
C ASN A 108 -11.78 28.71 14.94
N THR A 109 -11.95 27.39 14.83
CA THR A 109 -12.78 26.81 13.77
C THR A 109 -14.27 26.97 14.09
N ASP A 110 -14.85 28.12 13.74
CA ASP A 110 -16.29 28.21 13.63
C ASP A 110 -16.72 27.35 12.43
N HIS A 111 -17.54 26.32 12.66
CA HIS A 111 -17.93 25.30 11.66
C HIS A 111 -18.73 25.87 10.46
N THR A 112 -18.85 27.19 10.39
CA THR A 112 -19.65 27.99 9.46
C THR A 112 -18.81 28.72 8.41
N GLN A 113 -17.49 28.86 8.59
CA GLN A 113 -16.65 29.51 7.59
C GLN A 113 -16.31 28.54 6.46
N GLU A 114 -17.09 28.64 5.38
CA GLU A 114 -16.78 27.99 4.12
C GLU A 114 -15.53 28.66 3.51
N PRO A 115 -14.57 27.89 2.96
CA PRO A 115 -13.51 28.48 2.16
C PRO A 115 -14.14 29.22 1.00
N THR A 116 -14.08 30.55 1.07
CA THR A 116 -14.51 31.44 0.00
C THR A 116 -13.66 31.16 -1.23
N SER A 117 -14.34 30.91 -2.35
CA SER A 117 -13.81 30.78 -3.72
C SER A 117 -13.41 29.38 -4.21
N SER A 118 -14.09 29.00 -5.29
CA SER A 118 -13.87 27.86 -6.18
C SER A 118 -12.60 28.01 -7.01
N THR A 119 -11.46 28.33 -6.39
CA THR A 119 -10.18 28.39 -7.10
C THR A 119 -9.64 26.96 -7.22
N SER A 120 -9.38 26.49 -8.43
CA SER A 120 -8.72 25.20 -8.65
C SER A 120 -7.34 25.21 -8.01
N VAL A 121 -7.19 24.53 -6.87
CA VAL A 121 -5.92 24.41 -6.15
C VAL A 121 -5.16 23.20 -6.70
N SER A 122 -3.89 23.38 -7.04
CA SER A 122 -3.05 22.24 -7.46
C SER A 122 -2.87 21.26 -6.30
N PHE A 123 -2.74 19.95 -6.59
CA PHE A 123 -2.46 18.94 -5.56
C PHE A 123 -1.27 19.32 -4.67
N ILE A 124 -0.18 19.81 -5.28
CA ILE A 124 1.04 20.19 -4.56
C ILE A 124 0.76 21.33 -3.58
N SER A 125 0.03 22.36 -4.04
CA SER A 125 -0.37 23.48 -3.19
C SER A 125 -1.27 23.03 -2.05
N ALA A 126 -2.25 22.17 -2.33
CA ALA A 126 -3.15 21.61 -1.31
C ALA A 126 -2.40 20.77 -0.26
N PHE A 127 -1.43 19.96 -0.71
CA PHE A 127 -0.68 19.04 0.15
C PHE A 127 0.25 19.77 1.11
N TYR A 128 0.99 20.77 0.64
CA TYR A 128 1.91 21.54 1.49
C TYR A 128 1.25 22.71 2.22
N ASN A 129 0.12 23.22 1.71
CA ASN A 129 -0.69 24.24 2.36
C ASN A 129 -2.11 23.72 2.62
N THR A 130 -2.21 22.87 3.65
CA THR A 130 -3.45 22.18 4.04
C THR A 130 -4.60 23.11 4.42
N ALA A 131 -4.30 24.34 4.86
CA ALA A 131 -5.31 25.36 5.17
C ALA A 131 -6.16 25.76 3.95
N LEU A 132 -5.67 25.51 2.73
CA LEU A 132 -6.44 25.72 1.49
C LEU A 132 -7.60 24.74 1.35
N MET A 133 -7.54 23.57 2.01
CA MET A 133 -8.51 22.49 1.86
C MET A 133 -9.59 22.53 2.93
N SER A 134 -9.16 22.49 4.19
CA SER A 134 -10.04 22.47 5.35
C SER A 134 -9.22 22.87 6.58
N PRO A 135 -9.80 23.57 7.55
CA PRO A 135 -9.16 23.64 8.86
C PRO A 135 -9.13 22.25 9.51
N ARG A 136 -8.25 22.07 10.50
CA ARG A 136 -8.21 20.86 11.32
C ARG A 136 -9.34 20.88 12.33
N THR A 137 -10.46 20.26 11.99
CA THR A 137 -11.56 20.02 12.92
C THR A 137 -11.31 18.75 13.76
N PRO A 138 -11.92 18.62 14.95
CA PRO A 138 -11.93 17.38 15.70
C PRO A 138 -12.48 16.22 14.86
N LEU A 139 -11.92 15.03 15.02
CA LEU A 139 -12.45 13.80 14.42
C LEU A 139 -13.60 13.28 15.29
N ILE A 140 -14.82 13.30 14.76
CA ILE A 140 -16.04 12.85 15.44
C ILE A 140 -16.45 11.51 14.81
N ILE A 141 -16.08 10.40 15.44
CA ILE A 141 -16.27 9.05 14.89
C ILE A 141 -17.49 8.38 15.52
N THR A 142 -18.68 8.93 15.28
CA THR A 142 -19.94 8.43 15.87
C THR A 142 -20.82 7.71 14.85
N GLY A 143 -20.86 8.18 13.60
CA GLY A 143 -21.71 7.58 12.55
C GLY A 143 -23.21 7.60 12.88
N GLU A 144 -23.65 8.54 13.71
CA GLU A 144 -25.04 8.60 14.21
C GLU A 144 -26.00 9.31 13.25
N ARG A 145 -25.48 10.14 12.34
CA ARG A 145 -26.26 10.97 11.41
C ARG A 145 -26.06 10.54 9.96
N ILE A 146 -27.13 10.43 9.19
CA ILE A 146 -27.05 10.22 7.74
C ILE A 146 -26.36 11.42 7.09
N GLY A 147 -25.29 11.16 6.33
CA GLY A 147 -24.52 12.17 5.63
C GLY A 147 -25.28 12.80 4.48
N THR A 148 -25.12 14.11 4.33
CA THR A 148 -25.52 14.90 3.17
C THR A 148 -24.36 15.06 2.20
N MET A 149 -24.60 15.58 1.00
CA MET A 149 -23.52 15.91 0.06
C MET A 149 -22.48 16.85 0.67
N ARG A 150 -22.89 17.78 1.54
CA ARG A 150 -21.97 18.68 2.24
C ARG A 150 -21.03 17.92 3.17
N ASP A 151 -21.56 16.92 3.88
CA ASP A 151 -20.78 16.12 4.81
C ASP A 151 -19.75 15.26 4.08
N VAL A 152 -20.10 14.71 2.92
CA VAL A 152 -19.16 13.95 2.07
C VAL A 152 -17.98 14.83 1.65
N VAL A 153 -18.26 16.06 1.18
CA VAL A 153 -17.20 17.00 0.75
C VAL A 153 -16.34 17.46 1.93
N GLN A 154 -16.96 17.78 3.07
CA GLN A 154 -16.25 18.19 4.28
C GLN A 154 -15.36 17.07 4.82
N ASP A 155 -15.88 15.85 4.88
CA ASP A 155 -15.14 14.67 5.31
C ASP A 155 -13.93 14.40 4.42
N TRP A 156 -14.14 14.41 3.09
CA TRP A 156 -13.06 14.18 2.15
C TRP A 156 -11.94 15.21 2.30
N ARG A 157 -12.29 16.51 2.42
CA ARG A 157 -11.31 17.58 2.61
C ARG A 157 -10.58 17.47 3.93
N ARG A 158 -11.30 17.19 5.02
CA ARG A 158 -10.71 17.00 6.35
C ARG A 158 -9.79 15.76 6.40
N SER A 159 -10.18 14.70 5.71
CA SER A 159 -9.39 13.47 5.56
C SER A 159 -8.13 13.69 4.71
N PHE A 160 -8.19 14.54 3.68
CA PHE A 160 -7.00 14.96 2.94
C PHE A 160 -6.02 15.74 3.82
N VAL A 161 -6.50 16.66 4.65
CA VAL A 161 -5.66 17.36 5.63
C VAL A 161 -5.03 16.38 6.63
N LEU A 162 -5.81 15.41 7.11
CA LEU A 162 -5.32 14.36 8.01
C LEU A 162 -4.21 13.53 7.35
N PHE A 163 -4.41 13.14 6.09
CA PHE A 163 -3.43 12.41 5.29
C PHE A 163 -2.13 13.19 5.11
N ALA A 164 -2.21 14.47 4.71
CA ALA A 164 -1.04 15.31 4.52
C ALA A 164 -0.28 15.54 5.84
N ASP A 165 -0.99 15.69 6.96
CA ASP A 165 -0.35 15.81 8.28
C ASP A 165 0.31 14.51 8.72
N TRP A 166 -0.32 13.37 8.43
CA TRP A 166 0.18 12.05 8.81
C TRP A 166 1.42 11.66 8.00
N LEU A 167 1.41 11.82 6.66
CA LEU A 167 2.58 11.56 5.83
C LEU A 167 3.77 12.43 6.22
N ARG A 168 3.56 13.74 6.43
CA ARG A 168 4.65 14.66 6.80
C ARG A 168 5.18 14.43 8.22
N ALA A 169 4.44 13.72 9.07
CA ALA A 169 4.91 13.34 10.39
C ALA A 169 5.87 12.13 10.35
N LEU A 170 5.85 11.33 9.26
CA LEU A 170 6.71 10.18 9.10
C LEU A 170 8.15 10.56 8.72
N PRO A 171 9.17 10.14 9.50
CA PRO A 171 10.57 10.36 9.14
C PRO A 171 10.92 9.76 7.77
N GLU A 172 10.37 8.60 7.44
CA GLU A 172 10.63 7.89 6.20
C GLU A 172 10.12 8.65 4.97
N PHE A 173 8.99 9.36 5.10
CA PHE A 173 8.48 10.20 4.03
C PHE A 173 9.40 11.41 3.80
N ASN A 174 9.84 12.05 4.89
CA ASN A 174 10.68 13.24 4.84
C ASN A 174 12.11 12.97 4.33
N GLN A 175 12.56 11.72 4.32
CA GLN A 175 13.85 11.30 3.74
C GLN A 175 13.82 11.15 2.22
N MET A 176 12.62 11.07 1.61
CA MET A 176 12.48 10.92 0.16
C MET A 176 12.71 12.26 -0.54
N ASP A 177 13.14 12.20 -1.79
CA ASP A 177 13.24 13.38 -2.65
C ASP A 177 11.86 14.01 -2.89
N TYR A 178 11.84 15.33 -3.08
CA TYR A 178 10.59 16.09 -3.25
C TYR A 178 9.69 15.54 -4.37
N HIS A 179 10.27 15.12 -5.50
CA HIS A 179 9.52 14.49 -6.59
C HIS A 179 8.82 13.21 -6.12
N ASP A 180 9.55 12.32 -5.46
CA ASP A 180 9.03 11.03 -5.00
C ASP A 180 8.01 11.20 -3.87
N GLN A 181 8.18 12.19 -2.99
CA GLN A 181 7.17 12.57 -1.99
C GLN A 181 5.83 12.90 -2.65
N ILE A 182 5.84 13.67 -3.74
CA ILE A 182 4.62 14.03 -4.47
C ILE A 182 4.01 12.83 -5.19
N VAL A 183 4.84 11.99 -5.83
CA VAL A 183 4.37 10.76 -6.49
C VAL A 183 3.70 9.83 -5.49
N LEU A 184 4.34 9.60 -4.33
CA LEU A 184 3.78 8.77 -3.27
C LEU A 184 2.47 9.37 -2.73
N ALA A 185 2.47 10.66 -2.39
CA ALA A 185 1.29 11.33 -1.83
C ALA A 185 0.07 11.26 -2.77
N LYS A 186 0.25 11.50 -4.08
CA LYS A 186 -0.83 11.42 -5.07
C LYS A 186 -1.46 10.03 -5.14
N ASN A 187 -0.64 8.98 -5.04
CA ASN A 187 -1.10 7.59 -5.17
C ASN A 187 -1.59 6.96 -3.87
N ARG A 188 -1.33 7.58 -2.71
CA ARG A 188 -1.59 6.98 -1.39
C ARG A 188 -2.74 7.62 -0.61
N PHE A 189 -3.29 8.73 -1.07
CA PHE A 189 -4.47 9.33 -0.43
C PHE A 189 -5.71 8.41 -0.47
N GLY A 190 -6.01 7.81 -1.63
CA GLY A 190 -7.16 6.92 -1.77
C GLY A 190 -7.11 5.69 -0.84
N PRO A 191 -6.02 4.91 -0.84
CA PRO A 191 -5.85 3.78 0.09
C PRO A 191 -5.91 4.22 1.55
N PHE A 192 -5.27 5.33 1.90
CA PHE A 192 -5.33 5.92 3.24
C PHE A 192 -6.78 6.22 3.65
N TYR A 193 -7.54 6.89 2.78
CA TYR A 193 -8.92 7.28 3.04
C TYR A 193 -9.82 6.07 3.31
N TRP A 194 -9.76 5.05 2.44
CA TRP A 194 -10.54 3.83 2.64
C TRP A 194 -10.16 3.07 3.91
N TRP A 195 -8.87 3.03 4.25
CA TRP A 195 -8.40 2.43 5.50
C TRP A 195 -8.96 3.17 6.72
N MET A 196 -8.90 4.50 6.74
CA MET A 196 -9.41 5.31 7.84
C MET A 196 -10.93 5.15 8.00
N CYS A 197 -11.69 5.29 6.91
CA CYS A 197 -13.14 5.11 6.93
C CYS A 197 -13.56 3.71 7.39
N ALA A 198 -12.84 2.66 7.00
CA ALA A 198 -13.15 1.31 7.47
C ALA A 198 -12.90 1.15 8.98
N ASN A 199 -11.79 1.68 9.50
CA ASN A 199 -11.50 1.66 10.94
C ASN A 199 -12.53 2.48 11.73
N TRP A 200 -12.90 3.66 11.24
CA TRP A 200 -13.94 4.50 11.82
C TRP A 200 -15.31 3.83 11.80
N THR A 201 -15.63 3.12 10.73
CA THR A 201 -16.87 2.34 10.61
C THR A 201 -16.93 1.22 11.64
N VAL A 202 -15.82 0.51 11.86
CA VAL A 202 -15.74 -0.53 12.90
C VAL A 202 -15.88 0.07 14.29
N ALA A 203 -15.24 1.21 14.55
CA ALA A 203 -15.31 1.90 15.83
C ALA A 203 -16.72 2.46 16.14
N ALA A 204 -17.36 3.08 15.15
CA ALA A 204 -18.72 3.63 15.26
C ALA A 204 -19.81 2.55 15.27
N GLY A 205 -19.55 1.38 14.68
CA GLY A 205 -20.51 0.30 14.59
C GLY A 205 -21.70 0.57 13.64
N CYS A 206 -21.55 1.50 12.69
CA CYS A 206 -22.61 1.87 11.75
C CYS A 206 -22.72 0.90 10.55
N ASP A 207 -23.93 0.80 9.96
CA ASP A 207 -24.20 0.04 8.73
C ASP A 207 -24.01 0.92 7.48
N GLY A 208 -22.76 1.23 7.17
CA GLY A 208 -22.36 2.14 6.10
C GLY A 208 -20.92 2.62 6.25
N VAL A 209 -20.52 3.66 5.52
CA VAL A 209 -19.19 4.27 5.61
C VAL A 209 -19.21 5.42 6.63
N CYS A 210 -18.52 5.28 7.76
CA CYS A 210 -18.38 6.35 8.75
C CYS A 210 -17.40 7.43 8.29
N TYR A 211 -17.76 8.69 8.50
CA TYR A 211 -16.96 9.87 8.19
C TYR A 211 -16.39 10.52 9.45
N ALA A 212 -15.35 11.33 9.29
CA ALA A 212 -14.66 12.07 10.34
C ALA A 212 -15.49 13.18 11.00
N ASN A 213 -16.68 13.50 10.47
CA ASN A 213 -17.55 14.58 10.93
C ASN A 213 -18.83 14.08 11.64
N GLY A 214 -18.84 12.82 12.09
CA GLY A 214 -19.96 12.21 12.82
C GLY A 214 -21.09 11.71 11.92
N ALA A 215 -21.04 12.03 10.63
CA ALA A 215 -21.98 11.49 9.66
C ALA A 215 -21.54 10.11 9.16
N TYR A 216 -22.44 9.38 8.54
CA TYR A 216 -22.12 8.16 7.79
C TYR A 216 -22.90 8.09 6.48
N PHE A 217 -22.32 7.43 5.49
CA PHE A 217 -22.96 7.10 4.22
C PHE A 217 -23.62 5.72 4.32
N PRO A 218 -24.96 5.63 4.33
CA PRO A 218 -25.65 4.39 4.62
C PRO A 218 -25.47 3.33 3.52
N ARG A 219 -25.42 2.06 3.93
CA ARG A 219 -25.44 0.91 3.00
C ARG A 219 -26.76 0.82 2.21
N LYS A 220 -27.87 1.25 2.82
CA LYS A 220 -29.21 1.20 2.20
C LYS A 220 -29.34 2.28 1.12
N PRO A 221 -29.56 1.94 -0.18
CA PRO A 221 -29.58 2.91 -1.27
C PRO A 221 -30.60 4.04 -1.11
N LYS A 222 -31.76 3.76 -0.50
CA LYS A 222 -32.82 4.75 -0.28
C LYS A 222 -32.44 5.90 0.66
N LEU A 223 -31.38 5.72 1.46
CA LEU A 223 -30.93 6.70 2.45
C LEU A 223 -29.65 7.43 2.01
N GLN A 224 -29.10 7.09 0.83
CA GLN A 224 -27.86 7.65 0.34
C GLN A 224 -28.10 9.05 -0.24
N CYS A 225 -27.22 10.00 0.08
CA CYS A 225 -27.26 11.36 -0.45
C CYS A 225 -26.73 11.49 -1.89
N LEU A 226 -26.04 10.45 -2.40
CA LEU A 226 -25.65 10.28 -3.79
C LEU A 226 -25.77 8.80 -4.18
N PRO A 227 -25.98 8.46 -5.46
CA PRO A 227 -26.06 7.08 -5.89
C PRO A 227 -24.70 6.37 -5.80
N ASP A 228 -24.64 5.25 -5.09
CA ASP A 228 -23.47 4.35 -5.08
C ASP A 228 -23.49 3.39 -6.28
N VAL A 229 -23.22 3.92 -7.48
CA VAL A 229 -23.34 3.19 -8.75
C VAL A 229 -22.50 1.91 -8.81
N ARG A 230 -21.34 1.90 -8.14
CA ARG A 230 -20.38 0.77 -8.15
C ARG A 230 -20.49 -0.14 -6.93
N GLY A 231 -21.41 0.16 -6.00
CA GLY A 231 -21.56 -0.58 -4.75
C GLY A 231 -20.32 -0.52 -3.87
N SER A 232 -19.62 0.62 -3.86
CA SER A 232 -18.40 0.83 -3.09
C SER A 232 -18.64 0.69 -1.59
N THR A 233 -19.84 1.07 -1.11
CA THR A 233 -20.25 0.95 0.29
C THR A 233 -20.37 -0.51 0.71
N ASP A 234 -21.11 -1.30 -0.07
CA ASP A 234 -21.26 -2.75 0.15
C ASP A 234 -19.90 -3.45 0.16
N ARG A 235 -19.04 -3.11 -0.81
CA ARG A 235 -17.71 -3.69 -0.94
C ARG A 235 -16.79 -3.28 0.19
N MET A 236 -16.81 -2.02 0.64
CA MET A 236 -16.03 -1.58 1.80
C MET A 236 -16.44 -2.35 3.05
N MET A 237 -17.75 -2.51 3.28
CA MET A 237 -18.27 -3.27 4.42
C MET A 237 -17.83 -4.74 4.39
N ALA A 238 -17.86 -5.37 3.22
CA ALA A 238 -17.52 -6.78 3.05
C ALA A 238 -16.01 -7.06 3.05
N LEU A 239 -15.20 -6.20 2.42
CA LEU A 239 -13.78 -6.45 2.18
C LEU A 239 -12.85 -5.79 3.21
N LEU A 240 -13.33 -4.75 3.92
CA LEU A 240 -12.55 -4.07 4.96
C LEU A 240 -13.22 -4.12 6.33
N ALA A 241 -14.40 -3.51 6.51
CA ALA A 241 -14.96 -3.31 7.85
C ALA A 241 -15.27 -4.63 8.58
N THR A 242 -15.90 -5.60 7.89
CA THR A 242 -16.19 -6.92 8.46
C THR A 242 -14.90 -7.68 8.80
N PRO A 243 -13.92 -7.85 7.88
CA PRO A 243 -12.64 -8.46 8.20
C PRO A 243 -11.84 -7.78 9.33
N ILE A 244 -11.80 -6.44 9.38
CA ILE A 244 -11.13 -5.70 10.47
C ILE A 244 -11.76 -6.02 11.82
N ARG A 245 -13.11 -6.10 11.87
CA ARG A 245 -13.85 -6.46 13.08
C ARG A 245 -13.59 -7.90 13.50
N GLU A 246 -13.62 -8.85 12.56
CA GLU A 246 -13.38 -10.28 12.80
C GLU A 246 -11.95 -10.57 13.25
N LEU A 247 -10.96 -9.89 12.66
CA LEU A 247 -9.56 -9.99 13.04
C LEU A 247 -9.26 -9.35 14.40
N GLN A 248 -10.17 -8.51 14.91
CA GLN A 248 -10.02 -7.76 16.16
C GLN A 248 -8.68 -7.02 16.19
N LEU A 249 -8.39 -6.26 15.12
CA LEU A 249 -7.11 -5.55 15.03
C LEU A 249 -6.96 -4.57 16.20
N ASP A 250 -5.83 -4.63 16.89
CA ASP A 250 -5.50 -3.65 17.91
C ASP A 250 -5.01 -2.33 17.28
N GLU A 251 -4.78 -1.31 18.10
CA GLU A 251 -4.36 0.00 17.60
C GLU A 251 -2.99 -0.03 16.91
N THR A 252 -2.03 -0.75 17.47
CA THR A 252 -0.68 -0.87 16.90
C THR A 252 -0.73 -1.58 15.55
N GLU A 253 -1.49 -2.67 15.44
CA GLU A 253 -1.74 -3.38 14.19
C GLU A 253 -2.39 -2.48 13.13
N ARG A 254 -3.37 -1.66 13.52
CA ARG A 254 -4.05 -0.73 12.60
C ARG A 254 -3.10 0.35 12.07
N VAL A 255 -2.24 0.88 12.94
CA VAL A 255 -1.27 1.93 12.58
C VAL A 255 -0.13 1.37 11.75
N LEU A 256 0.38 0.18 12.09
CA LEU A 256 1.40 -0.50 11.28
C LEU A 256 0.85 -0.87 9.89
N MET A 257 -0.39 -1.34 9.80
CA MET A 257 -1.03 -1.57 8.50
C MET A 257 -1.21 -0.29 7.70
N LEU A 258 -1.54 0.84 8.33
CA LEU A 258 -1.59 2.13 7.66
C LEU A 258 -0.22 2.52 7.08
N ALA A 259 0.86 2.25 7.81
CA ALA A 259 2.23 2.46 7.34
C ALA A 259 2.62 1.51 6.21
N VAL A 260 2.22 0.23 6.28
CA VAL A 260 2.37 -0.72 5.18
C VAL A 260 1.62 -0.23 3.94
N ILE A 261 0.38 0.27 4.08
CA ILE A 261 -0.41 0.83 2.97
C ILE A 261 0.29 2.06 2.37
N ALA A 262 0.84 2.95 3.20
CA ALA A 262 1.51 4.14 2.73
C ALA A 262 2.76 3.83 1.88
N PHE A 263 3.48 2.75 2.18
CA PHE A 263 4.68 2.31 1.48
C PHE A 263 4.51 0.95 0.77
N SER A 264 3.28 0.60 0.38
CA SER A 264 3.01 -0.58 -0.46
C SER A 264 3.32 -0.28 -1.93
N ASP A 265 3.25 -1.30 -2.78
CA ASP A 265 3.23 -1.29 -4.25
C ASP A 265 4.29 -0.40 -4.94
N GLU A 266 5.07 -1.00 -5.83
CA GLU A 266 6.09 -0.26 -6.58
C GLU A 266 5.43 0.69 -7.60
N LEU A 267 5.45 1.99 -7.30
CA LEU A 267 4.93 3.03 -8.20
C LEU A 267 5.91 3.25 -9.35
N SER A 268 5.42 3.19 -10.59
CA SER A 268 6.25 3.31 -11.81
C SER A 268 7.03 4.62 -11.88
N ASP A 269 6.42 5.71 -11.40
CA ASP A 269 6.86 7.09 -11.59
C ASP A 269 7.85 7.56 -10.51
N LEU A 270 8.14 6.70 -9.53
CA LEU A 270 9.21 6.93 -8.55
C LEU A 270 10.58 6.80 -9.21
N THR A 271 11.53 7.58 -8.70
CA THR A 271 12.95 7.40 -9.05
C THR A 271 13.45 6.02 -8.59
N PRO A 272 14.58 5.51 -9.13
CA PRO A 272 15.16 4.26 -8.67
C PRO A 272 15.48 4.25 -7.16
N THR A 273 15.93 5.39 -6.61
CA THR A 273 16.19 5.57 -5.17
C THR A 273 14.88 5.58 -4.39
N GLY A 274 13.84 6.27 -4.87
CA GLY A 274 12.50 6.26 -4.27
C GLY A 274 11.87 4.88 -4.23
N LYS A 275 11.98 4.08 -5.30
CA LYS A 275 11.49 2.70 -5.36
C LYS A 275 12.15 1.81 -4.31
N GLU A 276 13.48 1.90 -4.22
CA GLU A 276 14.25 1.15 -3.23
C GLU A 276 13.89 1.56 -1.80
N HIS A 277 13.75 2.87 -1.55
CA HIS A 277 13.34 3.39 -0.25
C HIS A 277 11.95 2.89 0.18
N VAL A 278 10.94 3.01 -0.70
CA VAL A 278 9.58 2.51 -0.44
C VAL A 278 9.60 1.00 -0.15
N ARG A 279 10.36 0.21 -0.92
CA ARG A 279 10.49 -1.23 -0.72
C ARG A 279 11.13 -1.57 0.64
N GLN A 280 12.22 -0.90 1.00
CA GLN A 280 12.91 -1.12 2.27
C GLN A 280 12.03 -0.73 3.46
N VAL A 281 11.40 0.45 3.40
CA VAL A 281 10.51 0.96 4.46
C VAL A 281 9.26 0.09 4.60
N GLY A 282 8.62 -0.29 3.50
CA GLY A 282 7.48 -1.21 3.51
C GLY A 282 7.83 -2.57 4.13
N SER A 283 8.97 -3.15 3.76
CA SER A 283 9.47 -4.40 4.37
C SER A 283 9.72 -4.24 5.87
N ARG A 284 10.25 -3.09 6.30
CA ARG A 284 10.47 -2.79 7.72
C ARG A 284 9.16 -2.75 8.50
N PHE A 285 8.13 -2.08 7.99
CA PHE A 285 6.82 -2.04 8.67
C PHE A 285 6.14 -3.41 8.74
N VAL A 286 6.28 -4.26 7.71
CA VAL A 286 5.80 -5.65 7.76
C VAL A 286 6.54 -6.46 8.84
N ARG A 287 7.86 -6.27 8.98
CA ARG A 287 8.65 -6.91 10.04
C ARG A 287 8.22 -6.47 11.44
N MET A 288 7.97 -5.18 11.62
CA MET A 288 7.45 -4.65 12.88
C MET A 288 6.08 -5.23 13.22
N LEU A 289 5.19 -5.35 12.21
CA LEU A 289 3.89 -5.97 12.39
C LEU A 289 4.02 -7.44 12.81
N HIS A 290 4.91 -8.18 12.15
CA HIS A 290 5.20 -9.56 12.52
C HIS A 290 5.66 -9.71 13.96
N GLN A 291 6.60 -8.86 14.39
CA GLN A 291 7.11 -8.89 15.74
C GLN A 291 6.04 -8.53 16.78
N HIS A 292 5.23 -7.51 16.52
CA HIS A 292 4.12 -7.12 17.40
C HIS A 292 3.10 -8.26 17.55
N ILE A 293 2.74 -8.93 16.46
CA ILE A 293 1.82 -10.09 16.49
C ILE A 293 2.40 -11.24 17.31
N ARG A 294 3.69 -11.54 17.15
CA ARG A 294 4.37 -12.61 17.91
C ARG A 294 4.41 -12.30 19.40
N ALA A 295 4.69 -11.05 19.77
CA ALA A 295 4.78 -10.64 21.17
C ALA A 295 3.44 -10.70 21.91
N ARG A 296 2.31 -10.64 21.18
CA ARG A 296 0.98 -10.48 21.77
C ARG A 296 0.21 -11.79 22.00
N ASP A 297 0.82 -12.93 21.68
CA ASP A 297 0.28 -14.30 21.83
C ASP A 297 -1.25 -14.37 21.67
N TYR A 298 -1.73 -14.31 20.42
CA TYR A 298 -3.15 -14.38 20.06
C TYR A 298 -3.80 -15.76 20.32
N GLY A 299 -3.38 -16.49 21.36
CA GLY A 299 -4.00 -17.71 21.86
C GLY A 299 -3.35 -19.00 21.38
N GLY A 300 -2.03 -19.05 21.22
CA GLY A 300 -1.29 -20.28 21.00
C GLY A 300 -0.87 -20.91 22.33
N GLY A 301 -1.81 -21.52 23.06
CA GLY A 301 -1.49 -22.16 24.34
C GLY A 301 -0.30 -23.13 24.22
N TYR A 302 0.72 -22.95 25.07
CA TYR A 302 1.89 -23.82 25.29
C TYR A 302 2.18 -24.79 24.13
N GLY A 303 2.57 -24.25 22.98
CA GLY A 303 2.96 -25.02 21.79
C GLY A 303 4.41 -24.72 21.42
N SER A 304 5.10 -25.68 20.81
CA SER A 304 6.48 -25.49 20.33
C SER A 304 6.64 -24.20 19.50
N PRO A 305 7.82 -23.55 19.51
CA PRO A 305 8.12 -22.29 18.80
C PRO A 305 7.71 -22.28 17.31
N ALA A 306 7.71 -23.45 16.65
CA ALA A 306 7.31 -23.60 15.26
C ALA A 306 5.80 -23.35 14.99
N GLY A 307 4.93 -23.54 15.99
CA GLY A 307 3.48 -23.31 15.86
C GLY A 307 3.07 -21.83 15.96
N GLU A 308 3.82 -21.06 16.76
CA GLU A 308 3.59 -19.62 16.96
C GLU A 308 3.92 -18.81 15.70
N ASP A 309 5.03 -19.14 15.03
CA ASP A 309 5.44 -18.47 13.79
C ASP A 309 4.46 -18.72 12.63
N SER A 310 3.89 -19.93 12.56
CA SER A 310 2.85 -20.25 11.58
C SER A 310 1.56 -19.45 11.83
N SER A 311 1.15 -19.30 13.09
CA SER A 311 -0.03 -18.51 13.47
C SER A 311 0.14 -17.02 13.15
N ALA A 312 1.30 -16.45 13.48
CA ALA A 312 1.62 -15.06 13.17
C ALA A 312 1.63 -14.80 11.65
N ALA A 313 2.24 -15.70 10.87
CA ALA A 313 2.26 -15.60 9.41
C ALA A 313 0.85 -15.66 8.81
N VAL A 314 -0.02 -16.53 9.31
CA VAL A 314 -1.43 -16.61 8.86
C VAL A 314 -2.17 -15.31 9.17
N ARG A 315 -1.98 -14.73 10.36
CA ARG A 315 -2.61 -13.45 10.72
C ARG A 315 -2.13 -12.32 9.81
N ILE A 316 -0.83 -12.20 9.57
CA ILE A 316 -0.29 -11.22 8.61
C ILE A 316 -0.85 -11.45 7.22
N GLY A 317 -0.91 -12.71 6.75
CA GLY A 317 -1.51 -13.05 5.47
C GLY A 317 -2.95 -12.51 5.35
N LYS A 318 -3.76 -12.69 6.38
CA LYS A 318 -5.13 -12.11 6.43
C LYS A 318 -5.12 -10.58 6.42
N MET A 319 -4.18 -9.94 7.11
CA MET A 319 -4.05 -8.48 7.11
C MET A 319 -3.58 -7.93 5.75
N MET A 320 -2.70 -8.64 5.04
CA MET A 320 -2.25 -8.27 3.69
C MET A 320 -3.36 -8.40 2.63
N ILE A 321 -4.38 -9.22 2.87
CA ILE A 321 -5.60 -9.22 2.03
C ILE A 321 -6.34 -7.87 2.16
N LEU A 322 -6.32 -7.24 3.34
CA LEU A 322 -6.93 -5.92 3.54
C LEU A 322 -6.21 -4.84 2.73
N LEU A 323 -4.88 -4.92 2.59
CA LEU A 323 -4.10 -4.04 1.72
C LEU A 323 -4.60 -4.12 0.26
N SER A 324 -4.77 -5.34 -0.24
CA SER A 324 -5.32 -5.57 -1.59
C SER A 324 -6.75 -5.03 -1.72
N ALA A 325 -7.58 -5.18 -0.68
CA ALA A 325 -8.94 -4.66 -0.65
C ALA A 325 -9.00 -3.13 -0.68
N THR A 326 -8.11 -2.43 0.04
CA THR A 326 -8.00 -0.96 -0.04
C THR A 326 -7.68 -0.51 -1.45
N THR A 327 -6.71 -1.15 -2.12
CA THR A 327 -6.35 -0.83 -3.51
C THR A 327 -7.53 -1.07 -4.46
N ASN A 328 -8.26 -2.17 -4.30
CA ASN A 328 -9.45 -2.46 -5.11
C ASN A 328 -10.53 -1.38 -4.98
N LEU A 329 -10.79 -0.90 -3.76
CA LEU A 329 -11.77 0.16 -3.53
C LEU A 329 -11.37 1.48 -4.18
N VAL A 330 -10.07 1.80 -4.22
CA VAL A 330 -9.58 2.98 -4.93
C VAL A 330 -9.88 2.89 -6.42
N TYR A 331 -9.59 1.76 -7.06
CA TYR A 331 -9.92 1.55 -8.47
C TYR A 331 -11.43 1.66 -8.74
N LEU A 332 -12.26 1.06 -7.88
CA LEU A 332 -13.72 1.13 -8.01
C LEU A 332 -14.27 2.55 -7.89
N THR A 333 -13.58 3.42 -7.17
CA THR A 333 -14.04 4.78 -6.85
C THR A 333 -13.41 5.84 -7.75
N SER A 334 -12.26 5.55 -8.36
CA SER A 334 -11.60 6.41 -9.36
C SER A 334 -12.46 6.64 -10.60
N ASP A 335 -13.22 5.62 -11.03
CA ASP A 335 -14.11 5.69 -12.21
C ASP A 335 -15.50 6.27 -11.89
N ASN A 336 -15.81 6.58 -10.62
CA ASN A 336 -17.00 7.35 -10.26
C ASN A 336 -16.73 8.83 -10.57
N ILE A 337 -16.81 9.17 -11.86
CA ILE A 337 -16.61 10.50 -12.46
C ILE A 337 -17.37 11.62 -11.72
N GLN A 338 -18.48 11.29 -11.03
CA GLN A 338 -19.24 12.23 -10.20
C GLN A 338 -18.54 12.66 -8.90
N LEU A 339 -17.70 11.81 -8.29
CA LEU A 339 -16.95 12.18 -7.07
C LEU A 339 -15.77 13.09 -7.41
N ASN A 340 -15.09 12.83 -8.53
CA ASN A 340 -13.97 13.65 -9.01
C ASN A 340 -14.40 15.07 -9.41
N ASP A 341 -15.57 15.22 -10.03
CA ASP A 341 -16.12 16.53 -10.40
C ASP A 341 -16.61 17.34 -9.17
N VAL A 342 -16.99 16.68 -8.06
CA VAL A 342 -17.42 17.32 -6.80
C VAL A 342 -16.24 17.80 -5.94
N LEU A 343 -15.05 17.22 -6.13
CA LEU A 343 -13.91 17.42 -5.24
C LEU A 343 -12.81 18.34 -5.80
N HIS A 344 -12.88 18.73 -7.09
CA HIS A 344 -12.06 19.79 -7.73
C HIS A 344 -10.53 19.73 -7.44
N LEU A 345 -9.94 18.56 -7.20
CA LEU A 345 -8.54 18.45 -6.75
C LEU A 345 -7.60 17.72 -7.70
N VAL A 346 -8.06 17.37 -8.91
CA VAL A 346 -7.20 16.89 -9.99
C VAL A 346 -7.44 17.75 -11.23
N PRO A 347 -6.39 18.34 -11.84
CA PRO A 347 -6.49 19.03 -13.12
C PRO A 347 -7.08 18.09 -14.18
N CYS A 348 -8.00 18.64 -14.96
CA CYS A 348 -8.81 17.99 -15.98
C CYS A 348 -8.01 17.57 -17.24
N GLU A 349 -6.78 17.08 -17.09
CA GLU A 349 -5.87 16.83 -18.22
C GLU A 349 -5.95 15.40 -18.79
N PHE A 350 -6.77 14.52 -18.20
CA PHE A 350 -7.03 13.17 -18.71
C PHE A 350 -8.40 12.97 -19.38
N LYS A 351 -9.19 14.04 -19.59
CA LYS A 351 -10.48 13.93 -20.30
C LYS A 351 -10.28 14.04 -21.81
N SER A 352 -9.70 13.00 -22.44
CA SER A 352 -9.89 12.75 -23.87
C SER A 352 -10.69 11.47 -24.08
N SER A 353 -12.00 11.64 -24.33
CA SER A 353 -12.82 10.89 -25.30
C SER A 353 -14.26 10.68 -24.78
N THR A 354 -15.17 11.52 -25.29
CA THR A 354 -16.51 11.16 -25.79
C THR A 354 -17.58 10.57 -24.87
N GLU A 355 -17.28 10.10 -23.64
CA GLU A 355 -18.30 9.47 -22.78
C GLU A 355 -19.01 10.44 -21.81
N LEU A 356 -18.47 11.64 -21.59
CA LEU A 356 -19.04 12.62 -20.63
C LEU A 356 -20.25 13.40 -21.16
N GLN A 357 -20.54 13.40 -22.46
CA GLN A 357 -21.70 14.14 -23.00
C GLN A 357 -23.03 13.41 -22.80
N VAL A 358 -23.02 12.08 -22.63
CA VAL A 358 -24.26 11.28 -22.59
C VAL A 358 -24.95 11.35 -21.22
N VAL A 359 -24.22 11.59 -20.14
CA VAL A 359 -24.79 11.59 -18.77
C VAL A 359 -25.34 12.97 -18.39
N HIS A 360 -24.77 14.06 -18.91
CA HIS A 360 -25.21 15.43 -18.59
C HIS A 360 -26.62 15.76 -19.15
N GLU A 361 -27.08 15.09 -20.20
CA GLU A 361 -28.42 15.30 -20.77
C GLU A 361 -29.54 14.57 -20.04
N SER A 362 -29.22 13.50 -19.29
CA SER A 362 -30.22 12.67 -18.61
C SER A 362 -30.74 13.29 -17.29
N PHE A 363 -30.02 14.26 -16.71
CA PHE A 363 -30.35 14.88 -15.42
C PHE A 363 -31.04 16.25 -15.52
N ARG A 364 -31.33 16.75 -16.73
CA ARG A 364 -32.13 17.97 -16.91
C ARG A 364 -33.65 17.74 -16.90
N LYS A 365 -34.10 16.50 -16.65
CA LYS A 365 -35.52 16.10 -16.77
C LYS A 365 -36.14 15.50 -15.50
N PHE A 366 -35.52 15.65 -14.33
CA PHE A 366 -36.13 15.28 -13.05
C PHE A 366 -35.96 16.37 -12.01
#